data_AF-A0A2V1NV60-F1
#
_entry.id   AF-A0A2V1NV60-F1
#
_cell.length_a   1.000
_cell.length_b   1.000
_cell.length_c   1.000
_cell.angle_alpha   90.00
_cell.angle_beta   90.00
_cell.angle_gamma   90.00
#
_symmetry.space_group_name_H-M   'P 1'
#
loop_
_entity.id
_entity.type
_entity.pdbx_description
1 polymer ?
#
loop_
_entity_poly.entity_id
_entity_poly.type
_entity_poly.pdbx_seq_one_letter_code
_entity_poly.pdbx_strand_id
1 'polypeptide(L)'
;MRFWQVGGCVVAVGWLVACGRVEGGVEVEGPAVTAVEWSGPSYISDVYGRAWRHPPEIAVGESVYLEGLRWEGWGSARPVATGVAQDTGCLAGCNDGKMAEYRVKVVLSGLTRRGDVAYYGHAAITPLKPPAPFWAEGNEDTILDVPDE
;
A
#
# COMPACT_ATOMS: atom_id res chain seq x y z
N MET A 1 -3.65 -63.34 0.04
CA MET A 1 -3.82 -64.13 -1.19
C MET A 1 -5.13 -63.69 -1.85
N ARG A 2 -5.08 -63.49 -3.19
CA ARG A 2 -6.11 -63.17 -4.22
C ARG A 2 -7.58 -63.41 -3.81
N PHE A 3 -8.56 -62.61 -4.26
CA PHE A 3 -9.05 -62.63 -5.66
C PHE A 3 -9.66 -61.29 -6.14
N TRP A 4 -9.48 -61.05 -7.43
CA TRP A 4 -9.97 -59.95 -8.28
C TRP A 4 -11.21 -60.44 -9.06
N GLN A 5 -12.21 -59.57 -9.29
CA GLN A 5 -13.05 -59.46 -10.51
C GLN A 5 -14.05 -58.30 -10.32
N VAL A 6 -13.99 -57.18 -11.06
CA VAL A 6 -14.36 -56.91 -12.48
C VAL A 6 -15.86 -57.10 -12.76
N GLY A 7 -16.52 -55.98 -13.09
CA GLY A 7 -17.80 -55.91 -13.79
C GLY A 7 -18.17 -54.46 -14.18
N GLY A 8 -17.86 -54.07 -15.43
CA GLY A 8 -18.44 -52.88 -16.10
C GLY A 8 -19.92 -53.08 -16.40
N CYS A 9 -20.71 -52.21 -17.04
CA CYS A 9 -20.53 -50.98 -17.81
C CYS A 9 -21.93 -50.35 -17.86
N VAL A 10 -22.11 -49.03 -17.67
CA VAL A 10 -23.21 -48.30 -18.33
C VAL A 10 -22.70 -46.94 -18.77
N VAL A 11 -22.69 -46.77 -20.09
CA VAL A 11 -22.41 -45.51 -20.78
C VAL A 11 -23.66 -44.64 -20.68
N ALA A 12 -23.53 -43.43 -20.15
CA ALA A 12 -24.51 -42.37 -20.36
C ALA A 12 -23.76 -41.15 -20.92
N VAL A 13 -23.84 -41.01 -22.24
CA VAL A 13 -23.46 -39.83 -22.99
C VAL A 13 -24.45 -38.72 -22.61
N GLY A 14 -24.00 -37.76 -21.82
CA GLY A 14 -24.71 -36.51 -21.56
C GLY A 14 -24.00 -35.39 -22.30
N TRP A 15 -24.37 -35.14 -23.55
CA TRP A 15 -24.08 -33.87 -24.21
C TRP A 15 -24.95 -32.78 -23.55
N LEU A 16 -24.32 -31.93 -22.75
CA LEU A 16 -24.83 -30.57 -22.50
C LEU A 16 -23.76 -29.60 -23.00
N VAL A 17 -24.07 -29.02 -24.15
CA VAL A 17 -23.41 -27.83 -24.66
C VAL A 17 -23.76 -26.69 -23.71
N ALA A 18 -22.84 -26.35 -22.81
CA ALA A 18 -22.90 -25.11 -22.05
C ALA A 18 -21.67 -24.28 -22.41
N CYS A 19 -21.82 -23.47 -23.45
CA CYS A 19 -20.97 -22.30 -23.64
C CYS A 19 -21.21 -21.33 -22.48
N GLY A 20 -20.13 -20.92 -21.82
CA GLY A 20 -20.04 -19.61 -21.19
C GLY A 20 -20.48 -19.51 -19.73
N ARG A 21 -19.54 -19.75 -18.82
CA ARG A 21 -19.18 -18.73 -17.82
C ARG A 21 -17.84 -19.12 -17.20
N VAL A 22 -16.79 -18.42 -17.59
CA VAL A 22 -15.62 -18.31 -16.72
C VAL A 22 -16.07 -17.33 -15.65
N GLU A 23 -16.54 -17.82 -14.50
CA GLU A 23 -16.65 -16.99 -13.30
C GLU A 23 -15.22 -16.76 -12.78
N GLY A 24 -14.45 -15.99 -13.56
CA GLY A 24 -13.12 -15.55 -13.24
C GLY A 24 -13.21 -14.38 -12.26
N GLY A 25 -13.58 -14.66 -11.02
CA GLY A 25 -13.11 -13.87 -9.90
C GLY A 25 -11.77 -14.46 -9.48
N VAL A 26 -10.68 -13.71 -9.64
CA VAL A 26 -9.43 -14.06 -8.95
C VAL A 26 -9.68 -13.80 -7.47
N GLU A 27 -10.09 -14.84 -6.76
CA GLU A 27 -10.13 -14.83 -5.31
C GLU A 27 -8.71 -15.06 -4.81
N VAL A 28 -8.07 -13.99 -4.34
CA VAL A 28 -6.74 -14.05 -3.73
C VAL A 28 -6.91 -14.56 -2.30
N GLU A 29 -7.08 -15.87 -2.13
CA GLU A 29 -6.88 -16.53 -0.84
C GLU A 29 -5.37 -16.73 -0.62
N GLY A 30 -4.71 -15.65 -0.19
CA GLY A 30 -3.36 -15.71 0.35
C GLY A 30 -3.41 -15.65 1.88
N PRO A 31 -2.46 -16.28 2.61
CA PRO A 31 -2.31 -16.02 4.04
C PRO A 31 -2.21 -14.51 4.26
N ALA A 32 -2.99 -13.98 5.22
CA ALA A 32 -2.92 -12.59 5.60
C ALA A 32 -1.44 -12.21 5.80
N VAL A 33 -0.97 -11.16 5.11
CA VAL A 33 0.44 -10.75 5.12
C VAL A 33 0.92 -10.70 6.56
N THR A 34 1.67 -11.73 6.98
CA THR A 34 2.20 -11.84 8.32
C THR A 34 3.18 -10.71 8.49
N ALA A 35 3.00 -9.89 9.54
CA ALA A 35 3.87 -8.77 9.79
C ALA A 35 5.33 -9.25 9.79
N VAL A 36 6.21 -8.55 9.06
CA VAL A 36 7.65 -8.77 9.16
C VAL A 36 8.02 -8.67 10.63
N GLU A 37 8.61 -9.72 11.21
CA GLU A 37 9.14 -9.69 12.57
C GLU A 37 10.34 -8.74 12.61
N TRP A 38 10.06 -7.46 12.86
CA TRP A 38 11.05 -6.42 13.03
C TRP A 38 10.84 -5.74 14.38
N SER A 39 11.92 -5.62 15.17
CA SER A 39 11.89 -4.99 16.49
C SER A 39 12.92 -3.86 16.65
N GLY A 40 13.69 -3.54 15.61
CA GLY A 40 14.69 -2.49 15.64
C GLY A 40 14.15 -1.11 15.22
N PRO A 41 15.02 -0.11 15.06
CA PRO A 41 14.63 1.20 14.57
C PRO A 41 14.10 1.16 13.13
N SER A 42 12.97 1.80 12.87
CA SER A 42 12.38 1.94 11.55
C SER A 42 12.31 3.39 11.11
N TYR A 43 12.51 3.62 9.81
CA TYR A 43 12.58 4.94 9.20
C TYR A 43 11.74 5.02 7.93
N ILE A 44 11.40 6.25 7.55
CA ILE A 44 10.94 6.64 6.22
C ILE A 44 11.95 7.63 5.67
N SER A 45 12.30 7.51 4.38
CA SER A 45 13.09 8.53 3.69
C SER A 45 12.18 9.55 3.06
N ASP A 46 12.52 10.83 3.17
CA ASP A 46 11.88 11.88 2.38
C ASP A 46 12.44 11.92 0.94
N VAL A 47 11.83 12.72 0.08
CA VAL A 47 12.25 12.91 -1.32
C VAL A 47 13.70 13.40 -1.48
N TYR A 48 14.33 13.88 -0.40
CA TYR A 48 15.71 14.34 -0.38
C TYR A 48 16.67 13.30 0.24
N GLY A 49 16.20 12.06 0.46
CA GLY A 49 16.98 10.97 1.05
C GLY A 49 17.23 11.12 2.56
N ARG A 50 16.55 12.03 3.25
CA ARG A 50 16.70 12.17 4.70
C ARG A 50 15.85 11.14 5.41
N ALA A 51 16.48 10.37 6.28
CA ALA A 51 15.81 9.35 7.10
C ALA A 51 15.13 9.98 8.32
N TRP A 52 13.85 9.69 8.49
CA TRP A 52 13.02 10.19 9.59
C TRP A 52 12.48 9.05 10.43
N ARG A 53 12.58 9.21 11.76
CA ARG A 53 11.93 8.30 12.72
C ARG A 53 10.64 8.95 13.20
N HIS A 54 9.49 8.39 12.78
CA HIS A 54 8.16 8.83 13.19
C HIS A 54 7.95 10.36 13.00
N PRO A 55 8.10 10.88 11.78
CA PRO A 55 8.03 12.32 11.54
C PRO A 55 6.60 12.86 11.70
N PRO A 56 6.41 14.05 12.30
CA PRO A 56 5.13 14.76 12.24
C PRO A 56 4.90 15.43 10.88
N GLU A 57 5.94 15.55 10.06
CA GLU A 57 5.89 16.21 8.75
C GLU A 57 6.93 15.59 7.80
N ILE A 58 6.61 15.46 6.51
CA ILE A 58 7.52 14.85 5.55
C ILE A 58 7.16 15.20 4.09
N ALA A 59 8.18 15.43 3.28
CA ALA A 59 8.06 15.51 1.82
C ALA A 59 8.20 14.09 1.22
N VAL A 60 7.08 13.48 0.85
CA VAL A 60 7.05 12.12 0.25
C VAL A 60 7.21 12.14 -1.26
N GLY A 61 7.07 13.32 -1.88
CA GLY A 61 7.34 13.59 -3.29
C GLY A 61 7.61 15.08 -3.49
N GLU A 62 7.85 15.50 -4.73
CA GLU A 62 8.25 16.89 -5.03
C GLU A 62 7.11 17.91 -4.89
N SER A 63 5.86 17.48 -5.07
CA SER A 63 4.68 18.38 -5.09
C SER A 63 3.71 18.17 -3.93
N VAL A 64 3.98 17.20 -3.06
CA VAL A 64 3.12 16.87 -1.91
C VAL A 64 3.94 16.89 -0.63
N TYR A 65 3.57 17.81 0.26
CA TYR A 65 4.08 17.85 1.62
C TYR A 65 3.01 17.37 2.60
N LEU A 66 3.42 16.50 3.53
CA LEU A 66 2.55 16.01 4.59
C LEU A 66 2.88 16.72 5.89
N GLU A 67 1.86 17.23 6.57
CA GLU A 67 2.00 17.96 7.84
C GLU A 67 1.02 17.42 8.91
N GLY A 68 1.40 17.57 10.17
CA GLY A 68 0.55 17.24 11.31
C GLY A 68 0.22 15.75 11.41
N LEU A 69 1.15 14.91 10.95
CA LEU A 69 1.02 13.45 10.95
C LEU A 69 0.98 12.93 12.38
N ARG A 70 -0.06 12.16 12.68
CA ARG A 70 -0.20 11.41 13.92
C ARG A 70 -0.19 9.93 13.61
N TRP A 71 0.96 9.30 13.84
CA TRP A 71 1.17 7.88 13.54
C TRP A 71 0.64 6.97 14.66
N GLU A 72 0.18 5.81 14.24
CA GLU A 72 -0.24 4.68 15.06
C GLU A 72 0.45 3.42 14.52
N GLY A 73 0.97 2.58 15.43
CA GLY A 73 1.62 1.32 15.06
C GLY A 73 2.96 1.47 14.34
N TRP A 74 3.71 2.56 14.57
CA TRP A 74 5.07 2.73 14.01
C TRP A 74 5.97 1.53 14.29
N GLY A 75 6.78 1.13 13.31
CA GLY A 75 7.60 -0.08 13.38
C GLY A 75 6.87 -1.37 13.02
N SER A 76 5.53 -1.36 12.94
CA SER A 76 4.78 -2.49 12.37
C SER A 76 4.90 -2.53 10.85
N ALA A 77 4.39 -3.60 10.25
CA ALA A 77 4.34 -3.76 8.79
C ALA A 77 3.46 -2.73 8.08
N ARG A 78 2.48 -2.13 8.78
CA ARG A 78 1.51 -1.17 8.23
C ARG A 78 1.15 -0.08 9.24
N PRO A 79 2.08 0.83 9.60
CA PRO A 79 1.74 1.97 10.43
C PRO A 79 0.80 2.89 9.65
N VAL A 80 -0.08 3.55 10.38
CA VAL A 80 -1.09 4.45 9.82
C VAL A 80 -0.90 5.82 10.43
N ALA A 81 -1.05 6.88 9.63
CA ALA A 81 -1.19 8.23 10.14
C ALA A 81 -2.42 8.93 9.59
N THR A 82 -2.88 9.94 10.32
CA THR A 82 -3.75 10.98 9.77
C THR A 82 -3.03 12.32 9.80
N GLY A 83 -3.27 13.16 8.79
CA GLY A 83 -2.59 14.44 8.63
C GLY A 83 -3.26 15.32 7.57
N VAL A 84 -2.49 16.28 7.08
CA VAL A 84 -2.87 17.18 5.98
C VAL A 84 -1.84 17.01 4.86
N ALA A 85 -2.31 16.89 3.62
CA ALA A 85 -1.48 16.98 2.43
C ALA A 85 -1.61 18.38 1.84
N GLN A 86 -0.48 18.99 1.51
CA GLN A 86 -0.35 20.32 0.92
C GLN A 86 0.21 20.21 -0.50
N ASP A 87 -0.37 20.96 -1.42
CA ASP A 87 0.10 21.15 -2.79
C ASP A 87 1.23 22.18 -2.83
N THR A 88 2.47 21.73 -2.63
CA THR A 88 3.66 22.59 -2.65
C THR A 88 4.03 23.03 -4.06
N GLY A 89 3.52 22.33 -5.09
CA GLY A 89 3.71 22.69 -6.49
C GLY A 89 2.76 23.78 -6.99
N CYS A 90 1.77 24.19 -6.18
CA CYS A 90 0.69 25.09 -6.58
C CYS A 90 -0.07 24.59 -7.83
N LEU A 91 -0.21 23.28 -8.03
CA LEU A 91 -0.94 22.67 -9.13
C LEU A 91 -2.43 23.06 -9.13
N ALA A 92 -3.05 23.18 -7.95
CA ALA A 92 -4.40 23.70 -7.75
C ALA A 92 -4.47 25.23 -7.64
N GLY A 93 -3.31 25.91 -7.72
CA GLY A 93 -3.15 27.34 -7.51
C GLY A 93 -2.90 27.71 -6.05
N CYS A 94 -2.03 28.70 -5.85
CA CYS A 94 -1.70 29.26 -4.54
C CYS A 94 -2.40 30.61 -4.34
N ASN A 95 -3.70 30.57 -4.03
CA ASN A 95 -4.52 31.77 -3.84
C ASN A 95 -4.08 32.52 -2.58
N ASP A 96 -3.77 33.81 -2.73
CA ASP A 96 -3.28 34.67 -1.64
C ASP A 96 -2.09 34.07 -0.86
N GLY A 97 -1.22 33.31 -1.56
CA GLY A 97 -0.06 32.65 -0.97
C GLY A 97 -0.38 31.41 -0.13
N LYS A 98 -1.62 30.92 -0.16
CA LYS A 98 -2.03 29.68 0.53
C LYS A 98 -2.01 28.52 -0.44
N MET A 99 -1.31 27.46 -0.07
CA MET A 99 -1.33 26.19 -0.78
C MET A 99 -2.68 25.50 -0.61
N ALA A 100 -3.13 24.78 -1.65
CA ALA A 100 -4.29 23.91 -1.51
C ALA A 100 -3.95 22.76 -0.56
N GLU A 101 -4.93 22.36 0.27
CA GLU A 101 -4.74 21.33 1.27
C GLU A 101 -5.96 20.42 1.42
N TYR A 102 -5.73 19.17 1.84
CA TYR A 102 -6.81 18.26 2.22
C TYR A 102 -6.38 17.25 3.29
N ARG A 103 -7.35 16.76 4.07
CA ARG A 103 -7.10 15.77 5.12
C ARG A 103 -6.88 14.39 4.53
N VAL A 104 -5.83 13.72 5.02
CA VAL A 104 -5.39 12.42 4.50
C VAL A 104 -5.26 11.36 5.58
N LYS A 105 -5.42 10.10 5.15
CA LYS A 105 -4.86 8.92 5.80
C LYS A 105 -3.63 8.46 5.02
N VAL A 106 -2.54 8.23 5.73
CA VAL A 106 -1.28 7.71 5.20
C VAL A 106 -1.07 6.31 5.74
N VAL A 107 -0.72 5.36 4.89
CA VAL A 107 -0.36 3.99 5.29
C VAL A 107 1.00 3.67 4.71
N LEU A 108 1.97 3.32 5.56
CA LEU A 108 3.26 2.84 5.06
C LEU A 108 3.23 1.33 4.89
N SER A 109 4.09 0.82 4.02
CA SER A 109 4.32 -0.61 3.88
C SER A 109 5.70 -0.90 3.28
N GLY A 110 5.98 -2.18 3.01
CA GLY A 110 7.26 -2.60 2.43
C GLY A 110 8.45 -2.38 3.37
N LEU A 111 8.26 -2.60 4.67
CA LEU A 111 9.33 -2.44 5.66
C LEU A 111 10.47 -3.43 5.35
N THR A 112 11.61 -2.87 4.93
CA THR A 112 12.76 -3.63 4.44
C THR A 112 13.97 -3.37 5.31
N ARG A 113 14.64 -4.43 5.76
CA ARG A 113 15.84 -4.33 6.59
C ARG A 113 17.06 -3.88 5.77
N ARG A 114 17.86 -2.99 6.36
CA ARG A 114 19.16 -2.52 5.89
C ARG A 114 20.10 -2.49 7.10
N GLY A 115 21.01 -3.46 7.19
CA GLY A 115 21.87 -3.62 8.36
C GLY A 115 21.11 -3.80 9.69
N ASP A 116 21.27 -2.83 10.59
CA ASP A 116 20.66 -2.79 11.93
C ASP A 116 19.39 -1.92 12.00
N VAL A 117 18.91 -1.41 10.86
CA VAL A 117 17.69 -0.61 10.75
C VAL A 117 16.75 -1.17 9.69
N ALA A 118 15.53 -0.61 9.60
CA ALA A 118 14.60 -0.91 8.52
C ALA A 118 13.97 0.36 7.95
N TYR A 119 13.63 0.34 6.66
CA TYR A 119 13.02 1.44 5.94
C TYR A 119 11.68 1.04 5.32
N TYR A 120 10.69 1.90 5.41
CA TYR A 120 9.45 1.75 4.65
C TYR A 120 9.69 2.12 3.18
N GLY A 121 9.32 1.23 2.26
CA GLY A 121 9.50 1.42 0.82
C GLY A 121 8.27 1.96 0.08
N HIS A 122 7.11 2.03 0.75
CA HIS A 122 5.86 2.44 0.12
C HIS A 122 5.02 3.32 1.06
N ALA A 123 4.34 4.32 0.50
CA ALA A 123 3.34 5.14 1.17
C ALA A 123 2.06 5.24 0.33
N ALA A 124 0.93 4.83 0.90
CA ALA A 124 -0.39 5.09 0.34
C ALA A 124 -1.00 6.32 1.02
N ILE A 125 -1.35 7.34 0.24
CA ILE A 125 -1.92 8.61 0.70
C ILE A 125 -3.33 8.72 0.13
N THR A 126 -4.33 8.66 1.02
CA THR A 126 -5.73 8.63 0.63
C THR A 126 -6.50 9.79 1.27
N PRO A 127 -7.34 10.52 0.51
CA PRO A 127 -8.21 11.53 1.08
C PRO A 127 -9.18 10.91 2.09
N LEU A 128 -9.38 11.55 3.24
CA LEU A 128 -10.43 11.14 4.18
C LEU A 128 -11.84 11.42 3.62
N LYS A 129 -11.96 12.34 2.67
CA LYS A 129 -13.21 12.69 1.98
C LYS A 129 -12.98 12.62 0.46
N PRO A 130 -13.38 11.53 -0.21
CA PRO A 130 -13.27 11.41 -1.65
C PRO A 130 -14.27 12.32 -2.40
N PRO A 131 -14.03 12.64 -3.68
CA PRO A 131 -12.89 12.21 -4.50
C PRO A 131 -11.57 12.90 -4.11
N ALA A 132 -10.43 12.31 -4.49
CA ALA A 132 -9.14 12.98 -4.37
C ALA A 132 -9.11 14.24 -5.25
N PRO A 133 -8.43 15.31 -4.81
CA PRO A 133 -8.08 16.40 -5.72
C PRO A 133 -7.21 15.89 -6.87
N PHE A 134 -7.36 16.46 -8.07
CA PHE A 134 -6.62 15.98 -9.25
C PHE A 134 -5.08 16.01 -9.08
N TRP A 135 -4.56 16.98 -8.32
CA TRP A 135 -3.14 17.12 -8.02
C TRP A 135 -2.61 16.08 -7.03
N ALA A 136 -3.51 15.33 -6.40
CA ALA A 136 -3.21 14.25 -5.48
C ALA A 136 -3.42 12.85 -6.09
N GLU A 137 -3.85 12.75 -7.34
CA GLU A 137 -3.93 11.47 -8.05
C GLU A 137 -2.56 10.79 -8.15
N GLY A 138 -2.51 9.46 -8.15
CA GLY A 138 -1.26 8.69 -8.23
C GLY A 138 -0.52 8.52 -6.90
N ASN A 139 -1.03 9.07 -5.79
CA ASN A 139 -0.44 8.91 -4.46
C ASN A 139 -1.02 7.72 -3.68
N GLU A 140 -1.81 6.85 -4.34
CA GLU A 140 -2.32 5.62 -3.73
C GLU A 140 -1.23 4.59 -3.43
N ASP A 141 -0.07 4.67 -4.10
CA ASP A 141 1.14 3.90 -3.79
C ASP A 141 2.40 4.65 -4.27
N THR A 142 2.88 5.57 -3.43
CA THR A 142 4.14 6.28 -3.64
C THR A 142 5.30 5.37 -3.24
N ILE A 143 6.19 5.07 -4.19
CA ILE A 143 7.46 4.38 -3.91
C ILE A 143 8.38 5.35 -3.18
N LEU A 144 8.89 4.92 -2.03
CA LEU A 144 9.80 5.68 -1.19
C LEU A 144 11.24 5.24 -1.44
N ASP A 145 12.17 6.18 -1.27
CA ASP A 145 13.59 5.86 -1.32
C ASP A 145 13.98 4.94 -0.16
N VAL A 146 14.61 3.82 -0.49
CA VAL A 146 15.19 2.89 0.48
C VAL A 146 16.68 2.85 0.20
N PRO A 147 17.52 3.39 1.09
CA PRO A 147 18.95 3.43 0.87
C PRO A 147 19.51 2.03 0.54
N ASP A 148 20.48 2.01 -0.37
CA ASP A 148 21.32 0.84 -0.61
C ASP A 148 22.16 0.51 0.64
N GLU A 149 22.64 -0.73 0.73
CA GLU A 149 23.47 -1.23 1.84
C GLU A 149 24.90 -0.67 1.86
#